data_AF-A0A974CCA2-F1
#
_entry.id   AF-A0A974CCA2-F1
#
_cell.length_a   1.000
_cell.length_b   1.000
_cell.length_c   1.000
_cell.angle_alpha   90.00
_cell.angle_beta   90.00
_cell.angle_gamma   90.00
#
_symmetry.space_group_name_H-M   'P 1'
#
loop_
_entity.id
_entity.type
_entity.pdbx_description
1 polymer ?
#
loop_
_entity_poly.entity_id
_entity_poly.type
_entity_poly.pdbx_seq_one_letter_code
_entity_poly.pdbx_strand_id
1 'polypeptide(L)' 'ACDKEWHHYVLNVEFSTVTLYVDGALYEPFAVTEDYPMYPDPINSQLVVGACWQ' A
#
# COMPACT_ATOMS: atom_id res chain seq x y z
N ALA A 1 -16.25 -4.04 -8.33
CA ALA A 1 -16.22 -3.48 -9.70
C ALA A 1 -15.27 -2.30 -9.67
N CYS A 2 -14.46 -2.10 -10.72
CA CYS A 2 -13.61 -0.91 -10.82
C CYS A 2 -14.46 0.31 -11.19
N ASP A 3 -14.22 1.44 -10.53
CA ASP A 3 -14.87 2.73 -10.80
C ASP A 3 -14.30 3.45 -12.03
N LYS A 4 -13.12 3.05 -12.50
CA LYS A 4 -12.42 3.58 -13.70
C LYS A 4 -11.97 5.04 -13.56
N GLU A 5 -11.82 5.53 -12.34
CA GLU A 5 -11.30 6.86 -12.05
C GLU A 5 -9.82 6.80 -11.68
N TRP A 6 -9.12 7.93 -11.84
CA TRP A 6 -7.74 8.07 -11.35
C TRP A 6 -7.77 8.41 -9.86
N HIS A 7 -6.98 7.68 -9.07
CA HIS A 7 -6.84 7.91 -7.64
C HIS A 7 -5.41 8.30 -7.29
N HIS A 8 -5.27 9.22 -6.33
CA HIS A 8 -3.98 9.68 -5.81
C HIS A 8 -3.60 8.89 -4.56
N TYR A 9 -2.49 8.18 -4.64
CA TYR A 9 -1.96 7.37 -3.54
C TYR A 9 -0.73 8.03 -2.92
N VAL A 10 -0.73 8.18 -1.60
CA VAL A 10 0.43 8.65 -0.84
C VAL A 10 0.78 7.60 0.21
N LEU A 11 2.03 7.13 0.17
CA LEU A 11 2.60 6.25 1.19
C LEU A 11 3.54 7.08 2.06
N ASN A 12 3.18 7.27 3.33
CA ASN A 12 4.06 7.91 4.31
C ASN A 12 4.76 6.82 5.13
N VAL A 13 6.09 6.89 5.20
CA VAL A 13 6.92 5.91 5.93
C VAL A 13 7.67 6.65 7.01
N GLU A 14 7.29 6.39 8.25
CA GLU A 14 7.95 6.88 9.45
C GLU A 14 8.55 5.67 10.19
N PHE A 15 9.56 5.87 11.04
CA PHE A 15 10.19 4.75 11.72
C PHE A 15 9.13 3.92 12.48
N SER A 16 9.03 2.64 12.13
CA SER A 16 8.03 1.63 12.56
C SER A 16 6.58 1.80 12.11
N THR A 17 6.23 2.85 11.37
CA THR A 17 4.83 3.11 10.96
C THR A 17 4.73 3.37 9.45
N VAL A 18 3.76 2.74 8.81
CA VAL A 18 3.40 2.99 7.40
C VAL A 18 1.96 3.45 7.34
N THR A 19 1.73 4.58 6.68
CA THR A 19 0.40 5.18 6.55
C THR A 19 0.05 5.34 5.07
N LEU A 20 -1.12 4.82 4.67
CA LEU A 20 -1.64 4.97 3.32
C LEU A 20 -2.72 6.04 3.28
N TYR A 21 -2.64 6.93 2.30
CA TYR A 21 -3.72 7.85 1.95
C TYR A 21 -4.21 7.57 0.53
N VAL A 22 -5.54 7.52 0.35
CA VAL A 22 -6.20 7.42 -0.95
C VAL A 22 -7.05 8.68 -1.13
N ASP A 23 -6.73 9.50 -2.13
CA ASP A 23 -7.37 10.81 -2.38
C ASP A 23 -7.38 11.74 -1.15
N GLY A 24 -6.35 11.62 -0.31
CA GLY A 24 -6.19 12.38 0.94
C GLY A 24 -6.94 11.80 2.14
N ALA A 25 -7.77 10.76 1.96
CA ALA A 25 -8.39 10.04 3.06
C ALA A 25 -7.40 9.04 3.67
N LEU A 26 -7.30 9.04 5.01
CA LEU A 26 -6.52 8.05 5.75
C LEU A 26 -7.13 6.66 5.57
N TYR A 27 -6.31 5.71 5.13
CA TYR A 27 -6.67 4.31 5.01
C TYR A 27 -5.95 3.52 6.10
N GLU A 28 -6.69 3.18 7.16
CA GLU A 28 -6.16 2.38 8.28
C GLU A 28 -5.71 1.01 7.75
N PRO A 29 -4.42 0.66 7.89
CA PRO A 29 -3.97 -0.68 7.56
C PRO A 29 -4.70 -1.67 8.48
N PHE A 30 -5.25 -2.75 7.91
CA PHE A 30 -5.66 -3.86 8.75
C PHE A 30 -4.41 -4.39 9.47
N ALA A 31 -4.55 -4.77 10.74
CA ALA A 31 -3.43 -5.35 11.48
C ALA A 31 -2.93 -6.60 10.74
N VAL A 32 -1.82 -6.45 10.02
CA VAL A 32 -1.11 -7.57 9.40
C VAL A 32 -0.34 -8.25 10.53
N THR A 33 -0.89 -9.32 11.09
CA THR A 33 -0.22 -10.15 12.11
C THR A 33 0.63 -11.26 11.49
N GLU A 34 0.94 -11.18 10.21
CA GLU A 34 1.78 -12.17 9.52
C GLU A 34 3.25 -11.78 9.67
N ASP A 35 3.88 -12.27 10.74
CA ASP A 35 5.33 -12.19 10.99
C ASP A 35 6.14 -13.13 10.06
N TYR A 36 5.68 -13.34 8.82
CA TYR A 36 6.20 -14.32 7.88
C TYR A 36 6.81 -13.67 6.63
N PRO A 37 8.07 -13.96 6.25
CA PRO A 37 9.08 -14.77 6.94
C PRO A 37 9.97 -13.93 7.86
N MET A 38 10.39 -14.51 8.99
CA MET A 38 11.34 -13.95 9.97
C MET A 38 12.80 -13.76 9.46
N TYR A 39 13.04 -13.83 8.16
CA TYR A 39 14.35 -13.58 7.55
C TYR A 39 14.28 -12.28 6.75
N PRO A 40 15.39 -11.51 6.66
CA PRO A 40 15.50 -10.38 5.76
C PRO A 40 15.51 -10.91 4.31
N ASP A 41 14.34 -11.29 3.82
CA ASP A 41 14.10 -11.43 2.40
C ASP A 41 14.10 -10.00 1.85
N PRO A 42 14.93 -9.66 0.85
CA PRO A 42 14.84 -8.35 0.22
C PRO A 42 13.43 -8.20 -0.34
N ILE A 43 12.59 -7.45 0.38
CA ILE A 43 11.26 -7.06 -0.09
C ILE A 43 11.50 -6.20 -1.32
N ASN A 44 11.37 -6.82 -2.51
CA ASN A 44 11.35 -6.12 -3.78
C ASN A 44 9.99 -5.43 -3.91
N SER A 45 9.80 -4.35 -3.15
CA SER A 45 8.62 -3.51 -3.29
C SER A 45 8.78 -2.68 -4.56
N GLN A 46 7.85 -2.82 -5.50
CA GLN A 46 7.76 -1.97 -6.67
C GLN A 46 6.52 -1.07 -6.54
N LEU A 47 6.71 0.25 -6.63
CA LEU A 47 5.59 1.17 -6.82
C LEU A 47 5.12 1.03 -8.27
N VAL A 48 3.88 0.60 -8.45
CA VAL A 48 3.27 0.44 -9.78
C VAL A 48 2.07 1.36 -9.89
N VAL A 49 1.91 1.98 -11.06
CA VAL A 49 0.67 2.66 -11.45
C VAL A 49 -0.15 1.65 -12.24
N GLY A 50 -1.16 1.07 -11.60
CA GLY A 50 -2.11 0.16 -12.23
C GLY A 50 -3.36 0.89 -12.71
N ALA A 51 -3.86 0.52 -13.88
CA ALA A 51 -5.22 0.85 -14.31
C ALA A 51 -6.03 -0.44 -14.38
N CYS A 52 -7.35 -0.34 -14.28
CA CYS A 52 -8.20 -1.49 -14.48
C CYS A 52 -8.11 -1.99 -15.93
N TRP A 53 -7.60 -3.21 -16.09
CA TRP A 53 -7.62 -3.92 -17.36
C TRP A 53 -8.91 -4.74 -17.48
N GLN A 54 -9.41 -4.87 -18.71
CA GLN A 54 -10.53 -5.75 -19.08
C GLN A 54 -10.01 -7.00 -19.77
#